data_AF-A0A8T3YAV1-F1
#
_entry.id   AF-A0A8T3YAV1-F1
#
_cell.length_a   1.000
_cell.length_b   1.000
_cell.length_c   1.000
_cell.angle_alpha   90.00
_cell.angle_beta   90.00
_cell.angle_gamma   90.00
#
_symmetry.space_group_name_H-M   'P 1'
#
loop_
_entity.id
_entity.type
_entity.pdbx_description
1 polymer ?
#
loop_
_entity_poly.entity_id
_entity_poly.type
_entity_poly.pdbx_seq_one_letter_code
_entity_poly.pdbx_strand_id
1 'polypeptide(L)'
;MIMNNRGSERYIPFLVNEAKRLEKAGADFIVMPCNSLHVFIEEIRNAVKIPVLSIIEETVKFLKKNKFKKVGIVSTSATIQNKLYEHAFEKSDIAYVTPNAFQQAKMGKFILNLVTGKQKNSDREELIKIINYFENKDVDCVALACTDLQLLIPKHYTLKIFDTMKIFADTTVEKILEL
;
A
#
# COMPACT_ATOMS: atom_id res chain seq x y z
N MET A 1 7.86 -13.44 -5.66
CA MET A 1 8.42 -12.71 -6.83
C MET A 1 9.08 -11.41 -6.37
N ILE A 2 8.35 -10.42 -5.88
CA ILE A 2 8.92 -9.12 -5.46
C ILE A 2 9.85 -9.21 -4.22
N MET A 3 9.55 -10.10 -3.26
CA MET A 3 10.21 -10.20 -1.94
C MET A 3 11.75 -10.32 -1.95
N ASN A 4 12.36 -10.89 -2.99
CA ASN A 4 13.81 -11.14 -3.07
C ASN A 4 14.45 -10.55 -4.32
N ASN A 5 13.81 -9.56 -4.97
CA ASN A 5 14.20 -9.05 -6.28
C ASN A 5 14.31 -10.14 -7.38
N ARG A 6 13.77 -11.35 -7.15
CA ARG A 6 13.84 -12.45 -8.11
C ARG A 6 12.92 -12.17 -9.29
N GLY A 7 13.51 -11.99 -10.46
CA GLY A 7 12.81 -11.62 -11.69
C GLY A 7 12.74 -10.11 -11.93
N SER A 8 13.40 -9.28 -11.12
CA SER A 8 13.47 -7.82 -11.33
C SER A 8 14.03 -7.43 -12.69
N GLU A 9 14.98 -8.23 -13.21
CA GLU A 9 15.50 -8.14 -14.58
C GLU A 9 14.41 -8.18 -15.66
N ARG A 10 13.22 -8.72 -15.35
CA ARG A 10 12.06 -8.71 -16.24
C ARG A 10 11.02 -7.66 -15.84
N TYR A 11 10.80 -7.43 -14.55
CA TYR A 11 9.76 -6.51 -14.08
C TYR A 11 10.12 -5.05 -14.31
N ILE A 12 11.35 -4.64 -13.99
CA ILE A 12 11.76 -3.23 -14.11
C ILE A 12 11.69 -2.77 -15.57
N PRO A 13 12.27 -3.49 -16.56
CA PRO A 13 12.14 -3.07 -17.96
C PRO A 13 10.69 -3.02 -18.44
N PHE A 14 9.85 -3.96 -18.01
CA PHE A 14 8.43 -3.96 -18.33
C PHE A 14 7.73 -2.71 -17.76
N LEU A 15 7.88 -2.44 -16.47
CA LEU A 15 7.25 -1.28 -15.81
C LEU A 15 7.71 0.04 -16.43
N VAL A 16 9.00 0.17 -16.70
CA VAL A 16 9.59 1.33 -17.38
C VAL A 16 9.02 1.50 -18.79
N ASN A 17 8.90 0.41 -19.55
CA ASN A 17 8.34 0.45 -20.89
C ASN A 17 6.87 0.86 -20.88
N GLU A 18 6.07 0.31 -19.97
CA GLU A 18 4.66 0.68 -19.84
C GLU A 18 4.48 2.13 -19.38
N ALA A 19 5.33 2.63 -18.49
CA ALA A 19 5.32 4.03 -18.09
C ALA A 19 5.59 4.98 -19.27
N LYS A 20 6.62 4.70 -20.08
CA LYS A 20 6.91 5.46 -21.31
C LYS A 20 5.77 5.37 -22.32
N ARG A 21 5.11 4.21 -22.40
CA ARG A 21 3.95 4.02 -23.28
C ARG A 21 2.76 4.87 -22.84
N LEU A 22 2.49 4.97 -21.53
CA LEU A 22 1.45 5.85 -20.99
C LEU A 22 1.77 7.32 -21.25
N GLU A 23 3.02 7.76 -21.03
CA GLU A 23 3.47 9.12 -21.36
C GLU A 23 3.28 9.42 -22.85
N LYS A 24 3.73 8.52 -23.74
CA LYS A 24 3.56 8.67 -25.19
C LYS A 24 2.09 8.71 -25.62
N ALA A 25 1.20 8.07 -24.86
CA ALA A 25 -0.23 8.10 -25.10
C ALA A 25 -0.90 9.41 -24.65
N GLY A 26 -0.16 10.32 -24.00
CA GLY A 26 -0.65 11.62 -23.57
C GLY A 26 -1.18 11.66 -22.15
N ALA A 27 -0.77 10.73 -21.28
CA ALA A 27 -1.10 10.82 -19.87
C ALA A 27 -0.42 12.05 -19.22
N ASP A 28 -1.16 12.84 -18.46
CA ASP A 28 -0.60 13.99 -17.72
C ASP A 28 0.23 13.56 -16.49
N PHE A 29 -0.09 12.39 -15.92
CA PHE A 29 0.65 11.76 -14.82
C PHE A 29 0.35 10.26 -14.75
N ILE A 30 1.14 9.52 -13.97
CA ILE A 30 1.01 8.07 -13.78
C ILE A 30 0.70 7.74 -12.32
N VAL A 31 -0.17 6.76 -12.10
CA VAL A 31 -0.45 6.14 -10.79
C VAL A 31 -0.23 4.64 -10.86
N MET A 32 0.28 4.03 -9.78
CA MET A 32 0.48 2.59 -9.68
C MET A 32 -0.26 2.04 -8.46
N PRO A 33 -1.41 1.36 -8.61
CA PRO A 33 -2.22 0.88 -7.49
C PRO A 33 -1.67 -0.41 -6.87
N CYS A 34 -0.42 -0.39 -6.41
CA CYS A 34 0.24 -1.52 -5.77
C CYS A 34 1.31 -1.05 -4.78
N ASN A 35 1.12 -1.33 -3.49
CA ASN A 35 2.07 -0.91 -2.46
C ASN A 35 3.45 -1.54 -2.63
N SER A 36 3.54 -2.83 -2.97
CA SER A 36 4.84 -3.55 -3.02
C SER A 36 5.68 -3.22 -4.25
N LEU A 37 5.06 -2.84 -5.38
CA LEU A 37 5.79 -2.42 -6.58
C LEU A 37 6.45 -1.04 -6.44
N HIS A 38 6.13 -0.27 -5.39
CA HIS A 38 6.77 1.02 -5.13
C HIS A 38 8.26 0.91 -4.78
N VAL A 39 8.79 -0.29 -4.56
CA VAL A 39 10.24 -0.49 -4.51
C VAL A 39 10.93 -0.03 -5.81
N PHE A 40 10.22 -0.01 -6.95
CA PHE A 40 10.74 0.39 -8.26
C PHE A 40 10.27 1.79 -8.73
N ILE A 41 9.72 2.61 -7.82
CA ILE A 41 9.11 3.89 -8.22
C ILE A 41 10.14 4.87 -8.79
N GLU A 42 11.37 4.86 -8.30
CA GLU A 42 12.42 5.77 -8.76
C GLU A 42 12.89 5.42 -10.17
N GLU A 43 13.00 4.14 -10.51
CA GLU A 43 13.29 3.69 -11.87
C GLU A 43 12.20 4.12 -12.86
N ILE A 44 10.93 4.10 -12.43
CA ILE A 44 9.80 4.58 -13.22
C ILE A 44 9.86 6.11 -13.37
N ARG A 45 10.06 6.85 -12.27
CA ARG A 45 10.18 8.32 -12.26
C ARG A 45 11.32 8.81 -13.16
N ASN A 46 12.46 8.14 -13.14
CA ASN A 46 13.62 8.49 -13.97
C ASN A 46 13.41 8.19 -15.46
N ALA A 47 12.42 7.38 -15.81
CA ALA A 47 12.17 6.95 -17.18
C ALA A 47 11.18 7.83 -17.96
N VAL A 48 10.43 8.69 -17.28
CA VAL A 48 9.41 9.57 -17.86
C VAL A 48 9.61 11.01 -17.39
N LYS A 49 9.02 11.98 -18.08
CA LYS A 49 9.04 13.40 -17.72
C LYS A 49 7.78 13.83 -16.97
N ILE A 50 6.68 13.09 -17.12
CA ILE A 50 5.43 13.34 -16.41
C ILE A 50 5.48 12.87 -14.94
N PRO A 51 4.71 13.49 -14.02
CA PRO A 51 4.67 13.07 -12.63
C PRO A 51 4.25 11.61 -12.44
N VAL A 52 4.84 10.94 -11.45
CA VAL A 52 4.47 9.59 -11.03
C VAL A 52 4.11 9.63 -9.54
N LEU A 53 2.83 9.47 -9.24
CA LEU A 53 2.28 9.54 -7.89
C LEU A 53 2.52 8.23 -7.14
N SER A 54 2.80 8.35 -5.84
CA SER A 54 3.10 7.23 -4.96
C SER A 54 1.96 6.96 -3.99
N ILE A 55 1.39 5.76 -4.01
CA ILE A 55 0.34 5.34 -3.04
C ILE A 55 0.82 5.50 -1.60
N ILE A 56 2.12 5.29 -1.37
CA ILE A 56 2.73 5.36 -0.04
C ILE A 56 2.85 6.82 0.39
N GLU A 57 3.39 7.70 -0.48
CA GLU A 57 3.51 9.13 -0.17
C GLU A 57 2.14 9.78 0.03
N GLU A 58 1.15 9.45 -0.82
CA GLU A 58 -0.22 9.97 -0.68
C GLU A 58 -0.92 9.43 0.57
N THR A 59 -0.66 8.17 0.97
CA THR A 59 -1.14 7.65 2.27
C THR A 59 -0.53 8.43 3.43
N VAL A 60 0.78 8.69 3.42
CA VAL A 60 1.42 9.50 4.47
C VAL A 60 0.85 10.92 4.51
N LYS A 61 0.64 11.57 3.36
CA LYS A 61 0.01 12.90 3.27
C LYS A 61 -1.41 12.90 3.83
N PHE A 62 -2.21 11.89 3.47
CA PHE A 62 -3.55 11.71 4.02
C PHE A 62 -3.53 11.61 5.55
N LEU A 63 -2.63 10.78 6.10
CA LEU A 63 -2.52 10.61 7.55
C LEU A 63 -2.10 11.92 8.25
N LYS A 64 -1.13 12.65 7.67
CA LYS A 64 -0.70 13.98 8.15
C LYS A 64 -1.84 14.99 8.12
N LYS A 65 -2.58 15.09 7.01
CA LYS A 65 -3.73 16.00 6.83
C LYS A 65 -4.82 15.77 7.88
N ASN A 66 -5.03 14.52 8.26
CA ASN A 66 -6.00 14.10 9.27
C ASN A 66 -5.44 14.12 10.70
N LYS A 67 -4.20 14.60 10.90
CA LYS A 67 -3.53 14.74 12.21
C LYS A 67 -3.35 13.43 12.96
N PHE A 68 -3.31 12.29 12.27
CA PHE A 68 -2.92 11.01 12.88
C PHE A 68 -1.43 11.03 13.21
N LYS A 69 -1.07 10.48 14.37
CA LYS A 69 0.28 10.45 14.94
C LYS A 69 0.85 9.04 15.00
N LYS A 70 0.00 8.02 15.03
CA LYS A 70 0.45 6.63 15.03
C LYS A 70 -0.51 5.72 14.25
N VAL A 71 0.02 4.93 13.32
CA VAL A 71 -0.78 4.09 12.42
C VAL A 71 -0.37 2.61 12.47
N GLY A 72 -1.34 1.71 12.51
CA GLY A 72 -1.13 0.29 12.23
C GLY A 72 -1.07 0.04 10.72
N ILE A 73 -0.01 -0.57 10.20
CA ILE A 73 0.16 -0.85 8.76
C ILE A 73 -0.02 -2.34 8.51
N VAL A 74 -1.06 -2.71 7.77
CA VAL A 74 -1.34 -4.08 7.35
C VAL A 74 -0.92 -4.24 5.89
N SER A 75 0.22 -4.87 5.62
CA SER A 75 0.80 -4.96 4.27
C SER A 75 1.39 -6.33 3.96
N THR A 76 1.71 -6.59 2.69
CA THR A 76 2.47 -7.79 2.31
C THR A 76 3.86 -7.82 2.96
N SER A 77 4.47 -9.00 3.06
CA SER A 77 5.83 -9.14 3.59
C SER A 77 6.86 -8.42 2.71
N ALA A 78 6.61 -8.34 1.40
CA ALA A 78 7.46 -7.59 0.47
C ALA A 78 7.52 -6.10 0.84
N THR A 79 6.38 -5.51 1.20
CA THR A 79 6.29 -4.10 1.60
C THR A 79 7.10 -3.81 2.87
N ILE A 80 7.03 -4.71 3.87
CA ILE A 80 7.78 -4.58 5.13
C ILE A 80 9.28 -4.80 4.90
N GLN A 81 9.66 -5.87 4.20
CA GLN A 81 11.07 -6.22 3.96
C GLN A 81 11.82 -5.16 3.18
N ASN A 82 11.15 -4.50 2.21
CA ASN A 82 11.72 -3.39 1.45
C ASN A 82 11.56 -2.04 2.16
N LYS A 83 11.11 -2.03 3.42
CA LYS A 83 10.99 -0.83 4.26
C LYS A 83 10.21 0.33 3.63
N LEU A 84 9.24 0.03 2.76
CA LEU A 84 8.63 1.05 1.90
C LEU A 84 7.87 2.12 2.70
N TYR A 85 7.11 1.70 3.71
CA TYR A 85 6.44 2.63 4.63
C TYR A 85 7.40 3.23 5.66
N GLU A 86 8.41 2.48 6.11
CA GLU A 86 9.42 2.98 7.06
C GLU A 86 10.16 4.18 6.47
N HIS A 87 10.70 4.07 5.26
CA HIS A 87 11.35 5.19 4.56
C HIS A 87 10.39 6.38 4.31
N ALA A 88 9.11 6.11 4.05
CA ALA A 88 8.13 7.17 3.84
C ALA A 88 7.76 7.90 5.15
N PHE A 89 7.74 7.17 6.27
CA PHE A 89 7.48 7.72 7.59
C PHE A 89 8.70 8.38 8.23
N GLU A 90 9.94 8.03 7.85
CA GLU A 90 11.16 8.70 8.34
C GLU A 90 11.13 10.22 8.14
N LYS A 91 10.47 10.68 7.07
CA LYS A 91 10.28 12.12 6.76
C LYS A 91 8.97 12.67 7.35
N SER A 92 8.41 12.00 8.34
CA SER A 92 7.13 12.36 8.98
C SER A 92 7.21 12.25 10.49
N ASP A 93 6.37 13.02 11.18
CA ASP A 93 6.15 12.87 12.63
C ASP A 93 5.09 11.80 12.96
N ILE A 94 4.99 10.76 12.13
CA ILE A 94 4.00 9.69 12.27
C ILE A 94 4.74 8.40 12.63
N ALA A 95 4.45 7.86 13.81
CA ALA A 95 4.88 6.53 14.20
C ALA A 95 4.06 5.45 13.49
N TYR A 96 4.63 4.26 13.30
CA TYR A 96 3.88 3.13 12.74
C TYR A 96 4.12 1.84 13.54
N VAL A 97 3.16 0.93 13.42
CA VAL A 97 3.22 -0.42 14.00
C VAL A 97 2.86 -1.42 12.91
N THR A 98 3.58 -2.52 12.80
CA THR A 98 3.26 -3.62 11.87
C THR A 98 2.81 -4.87 12.65
N PRO A 99 2.12 -5.81 11.98
CA PRO A 99 1.89 -7.14 12.55
C PRO A 99 3.21 -7.83 12.90
N ASN A 100 3.17 -8.70 13.90
CA ASN A 100 4.31 -9.55 14.24
C ASN A 100 4.53 -10.65 13.19
N ALA A 101 5.65 -11.36 13.27
CA ALA A 101 6.02 -12.38 12.27
C ALA A 101 4.96 -13.49 12.08
N PHE A 102 4.30 -13.91 13.15
CA PHE A 102 3.25 -14.94 13.09
C PHE A 102 2.00 -14.43 12.36
N GLN A 103 1.56 -13.21 12.69
CA GLN A 103 0.45 -12.55 12.01
C GLN A 103 0.77 -12.28 10.54
N GLN A 104 2.01 -11.89 10.24
CA GLN A 104 2.48 -11.63 8.89
C GLN A 104 2.43 -12.89 8.02
N ALA A 105 2.82 -14.05 8.57
CA ALA A 105 2.73 -15.33 7.87
C ALA A 105 1.28 -15.71 7.54
N LYS A 106 0.36 -15.52 8.49
CA LYS A 106 -1.08 -15.75 8.24
C LYS A 106 -1.66 -14.80 7.20
N MET A 107 -1.24 -13.54 7.24
CA MET A 107 -1.64 -12.55 6.24
C MET A 107 -1.19 -12.91 4.84
N GLY A 108 0.06 -13.38 4.68
CA GLY A 108 0.53 -13.88 3.39
C GLY A 108 -0.37 -14.99 2.82
N LYS A 109 -0.85 -15.90 3.67
CA LYS A 109 -1.75 -16.99 3.27
C LYS A 109 -3.10 -16.46 2.77
N PHE A 110 -3.75 -15.58 3.51
CA PHE A 110 -5.07 -15.11 3.07
C PHE A 110 -5.01 -14.10 1.93
N ILE A 111 -3.95 -13.29 1.82
CA ILE A 111 -3.73 -12.45 0.63
C ILE A 111 -3.58 -13.33 -0.61
N LEU A 112 -2.86 -14.46 -0.51
CA LEU A 112 -2.78 -15.41 -1.61
C LEU A 112 -4.15 -16.00 -1.97
N ASN A 113 -5.00 -16.32 -0.97
CA ASN A 113 -6.37 -16.77 -1.23
C ASN A 113 -7.17 -15.69 -1.99
N LEU A 114 -7.05 -14.42 -1.62
CA LEU A 114 -7.71 -13.31 -2.31
C LEU A 114 -7.28 -13.20 -3.77
N VAL A 115 -5.97 -13.17 -4.02
CA VAL A 115 -5.41 -13.05 -5.38
C VAL A 115 -5.75 -14.26 -6.26
N THR A 116 -5.99 -15.43 -5.67
CA THR A 116 -6.35 -16.66 -6.40
C THR A 116 -7.85 -16.94 -6.45
N GLY A 117 -8.70 -16.04 -5.93
CA GLY A 117 -10.15 -16.23 -5.91
C GLY A 117 -10.62 -17.36 -5.00
N LYS A 118 -9.81 -17.75 -4.01
CA LYS A 118 -10.07 -18.85 -3.06
C LYS A 118 -10.39 -18.35 -1.65
N GLN A 119 -10.80 -17.09 -1.53
CA GLN A 119 -11.08 -16.46 -0.25
C GLN A 119 -12.23 -17.13 0.49
N LYS A 120 -12.12 -17.17 1.82
CA LYS A 120 -13.10 -17.75 2.73
C LYS A 120 -13.48 -16.74 3.81
N ASN A 121 -14.61 -16.97 4.48
CA ASN A 121 -15.00 -16.13 5.63
C ASN A 121 -13.92 -16.10 6.72
N SER A 122 -13.18 -17.20 6.90
CA SER A 122 -12.07 -17.28 7.85
C SER A 122 -10.90 -16.34 7.50
N ASP A 123 -10.74 -15.93 6.24
CA ASP A 123 -9.73 -14.94 5.85
C ASP A 123 -10.09 -13.55 6.38
N ARG A 124 -11.39 -13.19 6.36
CA ARG A 124 -11.90 -11.95 6.96
C ARG A 124 -11.76 -11.98 8.48
N GLU A 125 -12.08 -13.10 9.12
CA GLU A 125 -11.90 -13.27 10.57
C GLU A 125 -10.43 -13.12 10.99
N GLU A 126 -9.50 -13.65 10.18
CA GLU A 126 -8.08 -13.50 10.47
C GLU A 126 -7.61 -12.06 10.28
N LEU A 127 -8.10 -11.34 9.26
CA LEU A 127 -7.84 -9.91 9.11
C LEU A 127 -8.34 -9.13 10.34
N ILE A 128 -9.54 -9.41 10.84
CA ILE A 128 -10.07 -8.78 12.06
C ILE A 128 -9.16 -9.08 13.27
N LYS A 129 -8.72 -10.33 13.46
CA LYS A 129 -7.78 -10.67 14.55
C LYS A 129 -6.46 -9.90 14.47
N ILE A 130 -5.95 -9.67 13.26
CA ILE A 130 -4.76 -8.86 13.04
C ILE A 130 -5.05 -7.38 13.34
N ILE A 131 -6.23 -6.87 13.01
CA ILE A 131 -6.61 -5.50 13.33
C ILE A 131 -6.74 -5.31 14.84
N ASN A 132 -7.38 -6.26 15.55
CA ASN A 132 -7.53 -6.24 17.01
C ASN A 132 -6.18 -6.21 17.74
N TYR A 133 -5.11 -6.75 17.14
CA TYR A 133 -3.77 -6.64 17.71
C TYR A 133 -3.30 -5.20 17.88
N PHE A 134 -3.77 -4.27 17.03
CA PHE A 134 -3.41 -2.86 17.13
C PHE A 134 -4.16 -2.11 18.23
N GLU A 135 -5.27 -2.64 18.75
CA GLU A 135 -6.02 -1.98 19.84
C GLU A 135 -5.14 -1.78 21.08
N ASN A 136 -4.26 -2.74 21.36
CA ASN A 136 -3.32 -2.70 22.48
C ASN A 136 -2.00 -1.99 22.14
N LYS A 137 -1.95 -1.25 21.02
CA LYS A 137 -0.73 -0.60 20.52
C LYS A 137 -0.85 0.91 20.42
N ASP A 138 -1.95 1.49 20.92
CA ASP A 138 -2.16 2.93 20.96
C ASP A 138 -1.98 3.57 19.57
N VAL A 139 -2.62 2.96 18.56
CA VAL A 139 -2.65 3.51 17.19
C VAL A 139 -3.94 4.31 17.01
N ASP A 140 -3.87 5.42 16.28
CA ASP A 140 -5.04 6.24 15.98
C ASP A 140 -5.93 5.59 14.90
N CYS A 141 -5.32 4.82 14.01
CA CYS A 141 -5.97 4.15 12.91
C CYS A 141 -5.15 2.98 12.37
N VAL A 142 -5.77 2.18 11.49
CA VAL A 142 -5.12 1.12 10.73
C VAL A 142 -5.24 1.42 9.23
N ALA A 143 -4.13 1.34 8.50
CA ALA A 143 -4.13 1.42 7.04
C ALA A 143 -3.88 0.02 6.43
N LEU A 144 -4.77 -0.39 5.53
CA LEU A 144 -4.66 -1.60 4.74
C LEU A 144 -3.80 -1.32 3.50
N ALA A 145 -2.49 -1.54 3.65
CA ALA A 145 -1.46 -1.29 2.65
C ALA A 145 -1.20 -2.49 1.73
N CYS A 146 -2.29 -3.10 1.25
CA CYS A 146 -2.30 -4.09 0.16
C CYS A 146 -3.64 -3.94 -0.55
N THR A 147 -3.60 -3.69 -1.86
CA THR A 147 -4.79 -3.32 -2.64
C THR A 147 -5.81 -4.45 -2.73
N ASP A 148 -5.39 -5.72 -2.58
CA ASP A 148 -6.31 -6.87 -2.50
C ASP A 148 -7.15 -6.88 -1.20
N LEU A 149 -6.69 -6.24 -0.13
CA LEU A 149 -7.41 -6.19 1.15
C LEU A 149 -8.71 -5.40 1.07
N GLN A 150 -8.90 -4.58 0.03
CA GLN A 150 -10.15 -3.86 -0.23
C GLN A 150 -11.37 -4.80 -0.27
N LEU A 151 -11.16 -6.05 -0.68
CA LEU A 151 -12.20 -7.08 -0.76
C LEU A 151 -12.68 -7.57 0.62
N LEU A 152 -11.85 -7.36 1.65
CA LEU A 152 -12.10 -7.85 3.01
C LEU A 152 -12.27 -6.75 4.04
N ILE A 153 -12.37 -5.46 3.65
CA ILE A 153 -12.45 -4.33 4.60
C ILE A 153 -13.52 -4.64 5.66
N PRO A 154 -13.12 -4.85 6.92
CA PRO A 154 -14.07 -5.16 7.98
C PRO A 154 -14.61 -3.86 8.58
N LYS A 155 -15.81 -3.93 9.14
CA LYS A 155 -16.22 -2.94 10.14
C LYS A 155 -15.47 -3.24 11.43
N HIS A 156 -14.99 -2.20 12.09
CA HIS A 156 -14.30 -2.30 13.37
C HIS A 156 -14.84 -1.23 14.31
N TYR A 157 -15.07 -1.60 15.57
CA TYR A 157 -15.85 -0.77 16.48
C TYR A 157 -15.02 0.37 17.11
N THR A 158 -13.71 0.17 17.27
CA THR A 158 -12.82 1.10 17.98
C THR A 158 -11.89 1.84 17.01
N LEU A 159 -11.11 1.09 16.23
CA LEU A 159 -10.14 1.63 15.27
C LEU A 159 -10.79 2.03 13.94
N LYS A 160 -10.42 3.22 13.44
CA LYS A 160 -10.68 3.61 12.06
C LYS A 160 -9.79 2.81 11.12
N ILE A 161 -10.38 2.25 10.08
CA ILE A 161 -9.66 1.49 9.04
C ILE A 161 -9.69 2.29 7.75
N PHE A 162 -8.52 2.49 7.17
CA PHE A 162 -8.34 3.15 5.89
C PHE A 162 -7.77 2.17 4.86
N ASP A 163 -8.32 2.20 3.66
CA ASP A 163 -7.79 1.46 2.52
C ASP A 163 -6.89 2.39 1.71
N THR A 164 -5.62 2.00 1.51
CA THR A 164 -4.68 2.84 0.76
C THR A 164 -5.05 2.93 -0.71
N MET A 165 -5.76 1.94 -1.27
CA MET A 165 -6.30 2.05 -2.62
C MET A 165 -7.39 3.12 -2.70
N LYS A 166 -8.30 3.18 -1.72
CA LYS A 166 -9.33 4.23 -1.65
C LYS A 166 -8.72 5.62 -1.51
N ILE A 167 -7.75 5.79 -0.58
CA ILE A 167 -7.02 7.06 -0.42
C ILE A 167 -6.38 7.48 -1.75
N PHE A 168 -5.74 6.54 -2.44
CA PHE A 168 -5.03 6.82 -3.67
C PHE A 168 -5.96 7.14 -4.84
N ALA A 169 -7.10 6.45 -4.94
CA ALA A 169 -8.14 6.78 -5.90
C ALA A 169 -8.69 8.20 -5.67
N ASP A 170 -8.99 8.56 -4.42
CA ASP A 170 -9.48 9.90 -4.08
C ASP A 170 -8.45 10.97 -4.43
N THR A 171 -7.18 10.76 -4.06
CA THR A 171 -6.10 11.69 -4.37
C THR A 171 -5.86 11.80 -5.89
N THR A 172 -6.04 10.70 -6.62
CA THR A 172 -5.94 10.70 -8.08
C THR A 172 -7.04 11.56 -8.70
N VAL A 173 -8.27 11.45 -8.20
CA VAL A 173 -9.39 12.30 -8.66
C VAL A 173 -9.15 13.77 -8.29
N GLU A 174 -8.72 14.06 -7.06
CA GLU A 174 -8.35 15.42 -6.64
C GLU A 174 -7.29 15.99 -7.59
N LYS A 175 -6.27 15.21 -7.95
CA LYS A 175 -5.21 15.65 -8.85
C LYS A 175 -5.72 15.95 -10.26
N ILE A 176 -6.65 15.15 -10.77
CA ILE A 176 -7.29 15.38 -12.09
C ILE A 176 -8.06 16.70 -12.10
N LEU A 177 -8.75 17.04 -11.00
CA LEU A 177 -9.56 18.25 -10.90
C LEU A 177 -8.73 19.54 -10.75
N GLU A 178 -7.44 19.42 -10.44
CA GLU A 178 -6.49 20.54 -10.36
C GLU A 178 -5.75 20.82 -11.69
N LEU A 179 -5.93 19.97 -12.71
CA LEU A 179 -5.36 20.16 -14.05
C LEU A 179 -6.20 21.17 -14.85
#